data_AF-X0QX30-F1
#
_entry.id   AF-X0QX30-F1
#
_cell.length_a   1.000
_cell.length_b   1.000
_cell.length_c   1.000
_cell.angle_alpha   90.00
_cell.angle_beta   90.00
_cell.angle_gamma   90.00
#
_symmetry.space_group_name_H-M   'P 1'
#
loop_
_entity.id
_entity.type
_entity.pdbx_description
1 polymer ?
#
loop_
_entity_poly.entity_id
_entity_poly.type
_entity_poly.pdbx_seq_one_letter_code
_entity_poly.pdbx_strand_id
1 'polypeptide(L)'
;MEKLGEIENQNNNGVLQFRDELSGFLASLDKDSEQEQRAFYLSGFNGTGSEMVDRIGRGSLFIENHCLSVMGGLQPDKLEMYLEKTMKGLGNDGLMQRFQMMVYPDPIARVKRNDIAVDKDSRNAVYALFESMDNLYTDSLVSYGAHEPNEFYKRPYFRFDSNAYPVFMDWDDNLQNKADEAEHDVITQHLLKYGRLVPALASSFIWWTVWR
;
A
#
# COMPACT_ATOMS: atom_id res chain seq x y z
N MET A 1 -4.64 -18.70 -0.43
CA MET A 1 -3.66 -18.22 -1.43
C MET A 1 -4.13 -18.51 -2.85
N GLU A 2 -4.37 -19.77 -3.22
CA GLU A 2 -4.72 -20.18 -4.59
C GLU A 2 -5.83 -19.35 -5.27
N LYS A 3 -6.96 -19.11 -4.56
CA LYS A 3 -8.07 -18.33 -5.14
C LYS A 3 -7.73 -16.85 -5.37
N LEU A 4 -6.90 -16.28 -4.50
CA LEU A 4 -6.42 -14.90 -4.66
C LEU A 4 -5.50 -14.82 -5.87
N GLY A 5 -4.60 -15.80 -6.04
CA GLY A 5 -3.77 -15.91 -7.23
C GLY A 5 -4.57 -16.02 -8.53
N GLU A 6 -5.68 -16.77 -8.55
CA GLU A 6 -6.59 -16.82 -9.70
C GLU A 6 -7.21 -15.46 -10.03
N ILE A 7 -7.55 -14.66 -9.03
CA ILE A 7 -8.12 -13.33 -9.22
C ILE A 7 -7.03 -12.37 -9.75
N GLU A 8 -5.83 -12.39 -9.18
CA GLU A 8 -4.72 -11.56 -9.66
C GLU A 8 -4.30 -11.92 -11.09
N ASN A 9 -4.29 -13.21 -11.44
CA ASN A 9 -4.02 -13.66 -12.81
C ASN A 9 -5.04 -13.10 -13.83
N GLN A 10 -6.28 -12.84 -13.40
CA GLN A 10 -7.33 -12.24 -14.22
C GLN A 10 -7.37 -10.71 -14.15
N ASN A 11 -6.62 -10.10 -13.23
CA ASN A 11 -6.64 -8.67 -12.97
C ASN A 11 -5.21 -8.11 -12.82
N ASN A 12 -4.66 -7.63 -13.94
CA ASN A 12 -3.32 -7.05 -14.00
C ASN A 12 -3.18 -5.68 -13.29
N ASN A 13 -4.29 -5.06 -12.86
CA ASN A 13 -4.27 -3.78 -12.12
C ASN A 13 -4.02 -3.98 -10.61
N GLY A 14 -3.92 -5.23 -10.15
CA GLY A 14 -3.78 -5.58 -8.75
C GLY A 14 -5.12 -5.71 -8.02
N VAL A 15 -5.05 -6.22 -6.80
CA VAL A 15 -6.22 -6.60 -6.01
C VAL A 15 -6.18 -5.97 -4.63
N LEU A 16 -7.31 -5.37 -4.23
CA LEU A 16 -7.55 -4.94 -2.86
C LEU A 16 -8.20 -6.07 -2.07
N GLN A 17 -7.52 -6.54 -1.03
CA GLN A 17 -8.12 -7.39 0.00
C GLN A 17 -8.58 -6.53 1.16
N PHE A 18 -9.89 -6.34 1.26
CA PHE A 18 -10.52 -5.66 2.40
C PHE A 18 -10.93 -6.65 3.49
N ARG A 19 -10.62 -6.33 4.75
CA ARG A 19 -11.07 -7.07 5.93
C ARG A 19 -11.45 -6.09 7.03
N ASP A 20 -12.66 -6.21 7.57
CA ASP A 20 -13.09 -5.32 8.65
C ASP A 20 -12.18 -5.42 9.89
N GLU A 21 -11.69 -6.63 10.18
CA GLU A 21 -10.73 -6.91 11.24
C GLU A 21 -9.47 -7.63 10.72
N LEU A 22 -8.33 -6.94 10.78
CA LEU A 22 -7.03 -7.46 10.37
C LEU A 22 -6.37 -8.35 11.43
N SER A 23 -6.81 -8.29 12.69
CA SER A 23 -6.17 -9.03 13.79
C SER A 23 -6.10 -10.54 13.53
N GLY A 24 -7.23 -11.14 13.11
CA GLY A 24 -7.29 -12.57 12.77
C GLY A 24 -6.53 -12.91 11.49
N PHE A 25 -6.45 -11.97 10.54
CA PHE A 25 -5.66 -12.14 9.32
C PHE A 25 -4.16 -12.20 9.63
N LEU A 26 -3.64 -11.22 10.37
CA LEU A 26 -2.24 -11.19 10.79
C LEU A 26 -1.90 -12.45 11.61
N ALA A 27 -2.78 -12.84 12.55
CA ALA A 27 -2.56 -14.03 13.37
C ALA A 27 -2.55 -15.32 12.55
N SER A 28 -3.28 -15.37 11.42
CA SER A 28 -3.21 -16.52 10.51
C SER A 28 -1.87 -16.58 9.78
N LEU A 29 -1.32 -15.44 9.35
CA LEU A 29 -0.02 -15.34 8.67
C LEU A 29 1.18 -15.60 9.59
N ASP A 30 1.00 -15.56 10.90
CA ASP A 30 2.07 -15.85 11.86
C ASP A 30 2.25 -17.36 12.13
N LYS A 31 1.34 -18.21 11.62
CA LYS A 31 1.45 -19.66 11.80
C LYS A 31 2.58 -20.21 10.93
N ASP A 32 3.39 -21.12 11.48
CA ASP A 32 4.47 -21.79 10.74
C ASP A 32 3.98 -22.56 9.50
N SER A 33 2.73 -23.01 9.50
CA SER A 33 2.11 -23.67 8.35
C SER A 33 1.72 -22.71 7.22
N GLU A 34 1.72 -21.40 7.46
CA GLU A 34 1.26 -20.36 6.52
C GLU A 34 2.42 -19.47 6.00
N GLN A 35 3.67 -19.92 6.14
CA GLN A 35 4.86 -19.16 5.71
C GLN A 35 4.85 -18.85 4.20
N GLU A 36 4.36 -19.77 3.38
CA GLU A 36 4.19 -19.55 1.94
C GLU A 36 3.15 -18.45 1.67
N GLN A 37 2.02 -18.49 2.38
CA GLN A 37 1.00 -17.45 2.27
C GLN A 37 1.53 -16.09 2.74
N ARG A 38 2.34 -16.06 3.79
CA ARG A 38 2.99 -14.83 4.26
C ARG A 38 3.96 -14.26 3.23
N ALA A 39 4.81 -15.11 2.65
CA ALA A 39 5.74 -14.72 1.59
C ALA A 39 5.00 -14.11 0.39
N PHE A 40 3.87 -14.71 0.00
CA PHE A 40 2.97 -14.19 -1.04
C PHE A 40 2.52 -12.75 -0.73
N TYR A 41 1.97 -12.47 0.46
CA TYR A 41 1.59 -11.07 0.78
C TYR A 41 2.79 -10.10 0.81
N LEU A 42 3.96 -10.58 1.26
CA LEU A 42 5.17 -9.76 1.33
C LEU A 42 5.73 -9.42 -0.07
N SER A 43 5.66 -10.34 -1.03
CA SER A 43 6.08 -10.10 -2.42
C SER A 43 5.07 -9.20 -3.15
N GLY A 44 3.77 -9.39 -2.92
CA GLY A 44 2.70 -8.59 -3.51
C GLY A 44 2.72 -7.10 -3.14
N PHE A 45 3.30 -6.74 -1.98
CA PHE A 45 3.51 -5.34 -1.58
C PHE A 45 4.32 -4.55 -2.61
N ASN A 46 5.25 -5.19 -3.31
CA ASN A 46 6.08 -4.49 -4.28
C ASN A 46 5.33 -4.13 -5.57
N GLY A 47 4.19 -4.77 -5.89
CA GLY A 47 3.31 -4.37 -7.00
C GLY A 47 3.88 -4.45 -8.43
N THR A 48 5.15 -4.82 -8.59
CA THR A 48 5.88 -4.88 -9.87
C THR A 48 6.51 -6.24 -10.12
N GLY A 49 6.39 -7.17 -9.18
CA GLY A 49 6.90 -8.53 -9.30
C GLY A 49 5.89 -9.44 -10.01
N SER A 50 6.39 -10.61 -10.42
CA SER A 50 5.55 -11.74 -10.81
C SER A 50 5.63 -12.81 -9.74
N GLU A 51 4.65 -13.70 -9.69
CA GLU A 51 4.57 -14.75 -8.68
C GLU A 51 4.07 -16.05 -9.32
N MET A 52 4.57 -17.19 -8.83
CA MET A 52 4.11 -18.50 -9.27
C MET A 52 3.38 -19.19 -8.12
N VAL A 53 2.14 -19.58 -8.36
CA VAL A 53 1.32 -20.28 -7.36
C VAL A 53 1.10 -21.71 -7.83
N ASP A 54 1.73 -22.66 -7.13
CA ASP A 54 1.53 -24.08 -7.39
C ASP A 54 0.24 -24.58 -6.74
N ARG A 55 -0.51 -25.42 -7.47
CA ARG A 55 -1.77 -26.00 -7.00
C ARG A 55 -1.74 -27.51 -7.10
N ILE A 56 -2.17 -28.18 -6.04
CA ILE A 56 -2.30 -29.62 -6.02
C ILE A 56 -3.42 -30.03 -7.00
N GLY A 57 -3.06 -30.73 -8.07
CA GLY A 57 -4.00 -31.30 -9.05
C GLY A 57 -4.49 -30.36 -10.16
N ARG A 58 -4.19 -29.06 -10.12
CA ARG A 58 -4.57 -28.08 -11.17
C ARG A 58 -3.38 -27.42 -11.87
N GLY A 59 -2.16 -27.79 -11.48
CA GLY A 59 -0.92 -27.22 -12.03
C GLY A 59 -0.65 -25.80 -11.55
N SER A 60 0.49 -25.27 -11.99
CA SER A 60 0.98 -23.95 -11.61
C SER A 60 0.19 -22.81 -12.26
N LEU A 61 0.07 -21.69 -11.56
CA LEU A 61 -0.55 -20.46 -12.02
C LEU A 61 0.50 -19.35 -12.01
N PHE A 62 0.70 -18.69 -13.15
CA PHE A 62 1.64 -17.56 -13.26
C PHE A 62 0.90 -16.24 -13.15
N ILE A 63 1.27 -15.41 -12.17
CA ILE A 63 0.74 -14.06 -11.97
C ILE A 63 1.78 -13.09 -12.54
N GLU A 64 1.42 -12.39 -13.62
CA GLU A 64 2.33 -11.44 -14.27
C GLU A 64 2.59 -10.21 -13.40
N ASN A 65 1.54 -9.66 -12.78
CA ASN A 65 1.59 -8.48 -11.93
C ASN A 65 1.07 -8.81 -10.54
N HIS A 66 1.94 -9.30 -9.67
CA HIS A 66 1.59 -9.56 -8.28
C HIS A 66 1.56 -8.23 -7.51
N CYS A 67 0.34 -7.75 -7.24
CA CYS A 67 0.09 -6.44 -6.68
C CYS A 67 -1.09 -6.51 -5.73
N LEU A 68 -0.78 -6.49 -4.44
CA LEU A 68 -1.75 -6.65 -3.38
C LEU A 68 -1.79 -5.41 -2.49
N SER A 69 -2.99 -4.89 -2.32
CA SER A 69 -3.30 -3.91 -1.29
C SER A 69 -4.12 -4.59 -0.19
N VAL A 70 -3.79 -4.34 1.07
CA VAL A 70 -4.56 -4.83 2.21
C VAL A 70 -5.10 -3.63 2.98
N MET A 71 -6.41 -3.61 3.21
CA MET A 71 -7.08 -2.54 3.95
C MET A 71 -8.01 -3.14 4.99
N GLY A 72 -8.06 -2.52 6.17
CA GLY A 72 -8.92 -3.00 7.23
C GLY A 72 -8.73 -2.30 8.56
N GLY A 73 -9.61 -2.61 9.51
CA GLY A 73 -9.49 -2.16 10.89
C GLY A 73 -8.52 -3.03 11.69
N LEU A 74 -7.78 -2.41 12.60
CA LEU A 74 -6.98 -3.12 13.60
C LEU A 74 -7.20 -2.45 14.96
N GLN A 75 -7.43 -3.27 15.98
CA GLN A 75 -7.57 -2.76 17.35
C GLN A 75 -6.22 -2.25 17.87
N PRO A 76 -6.16 -1.08 18.53
CA PRO A 76 -4.93 -0.54 19.12
C PRO A 76 -4.16 -1.55 19.98
N ASP A 77 -4.84 -2.23 20.90
CA ASP A 77 -4.22 -3.22 21.80
C ASP A 77 -3.57 -4.37 21.03
N LYS A 78 -4.16 -4.78 19.89
CA LYS A 78 -3.58 -5.83 19.04
C LYS A 78 -2.35 -5.31 18.30
N LEU A 79 -2.39 -4.07 17.80
CA LEU A 79 -1.24 -3.45 17.19
C LEU A 79 -0.07 -3.35 18.17
N GLU A 80 -0.31 -2.95 19.42
CA GLU A 80 0.70 -2.88 20.47
C GLU A 80 1.36 -4.26 20.70
N MET A 81 0.54 -5.32 20.85
CA MET A 81 1.06 -6.69 20.96
C MET A 81 1.93 -7.11 19.75
N TYR A 82 1.58 -6.67 18.55
CA TYR A 82 2.35 -6.95 17.33
C TYR A 82 3.69 -6.21 17.34
N LEU A 83 3.67 -4.92 17.67
CA LEU A 83 4.87 -4.08 17.72
C LEU A 83 5.84 -4.55 18.82
N GLU A 84 5.33 -4.90 20.01
CA GLU A 84 6.17 -5.40 21.11
C GLU A 84 6.96 -6.66 20.74
N LYS A 85 6.34 -7.59 19.98
CA LYS A 85 7.02 -8.80 19.51
C LYS A 85 8.17 -8.44 18.58
N THR A 86 7.90 -7.58 17.60
CA THR A 86 8.90 -7.14 16.63
C THR A 86 10.04 -6.37 17.31
N MET A 87 9.75 -5.52 18.30
CA MET A 87 10.74 -4.79 19.10
C MET A 87 11.64 -5.72 19.92
N LYS A 88 11.15 -6.89 20.33
CA LYS A 88 11.93 -7.94 21.03
C LYS A 88 12.70 -8.85 20.07
N GLY A 89 12.75 -8.53 18.78
CA GLY A 89 13.45 -9.31 17.75
C GLY A 89 12.71 -10.57 17.30
N LEU A 90 11.44 -10.74 17.68
CA LEU A 90 10.60 -11.87 17.29
C LEU A 90 9.66 -11.45 16.16
N GLY A 91 9.76 -12.09 14.99
CA GLY A 91 8.86 -11.81 13.86
C GLY A 91 9.23 -10.57 13.03
N ASN A 92 10.53 -10.27 12.88
CA ASN A 92 11.02 -9.15 12.08
C ASN A 92 11.22 -9.52 10.60
N ASP A 93 10.12 -9.76 9.88
CA ASP A 93 10.13 -10.00 8.42
C ASP A 93 9.61 -8.80 7.59
N GLY A 94 9.29 -7.71 8.29
CA GLY A 94 8.85 -6.48 7.67
C GLY A 94 7.36 -6.43 7.31
N LEU A 95 6.51 -7.41 7.72
CA LEU A 95 5.09 -7.39 7.39
C LEU A 95 4.41 -6.12 7.95
N MET A 96 4.59 -5.84 9.24
CA MET A 96 3.95 -4.69 9.88
C MET A 96 4.47 -3.36 9.33
N GLN A 97 5.77 -3.30 9.03
CA GLN A 97 6.45 -2.14 8.47
C GLN A 97 5.91 -1.73 7.10
N ARG A 98 5.25 -2.63 6.37
CA ARG A 98 4.61 -2.39 5.07
C ARG A 98 3.22 -1.76 5.16
N PHE A 99 2.60 -1.70 6.34
CA PHE A 99 1.33 -0.98 6.53
C PHE A 99 1.60 0.53 6.69
N GLN A 100 1.94 1.20 5.58
CA GLN A 100 2.41 2.60 5.59
C GLN A 100 1.30 3.64 5.84
N MET A 101 0.03 3.28 5.64
CA MET A 101 -1.11 4.21 5.82
C MET A 101 -1.94 3.88 7.06
N MET A 102 -1.27 3.53 8.16
CA MET A 102 -1.95 3.35 9.45
C MET A 102 -2.47 4.70 9.95
N VAL A 103 -3.77 4.76 10.23
CA VAL A 103 -4.42 5.93 10.84
C VAL A 103 -4.82 5.55 12.26
N TYR A 104 -4.22 6.23 13.23
CA TYR A 104 -4.64 6.13 14.63
C TYR A 104 -5.61 7.28 14.92
N PRO A 105 -6.91 7.00 15.14
CA PRO A 105 -7.87 8.07 15.39
C PRO A 105 -7.61 8.72 16.74
N ASP A 106 -7.63 10.05 16.78
CA ASP A 106 -7.63 10.77 18.04
C ASP A 106 -8.85 10.38 18.89
N PRO A 107 -8.74 10.34 20.23
CA PRO A 107 -9.87 10.07 21.10
C PRO A 107 -11.01 11.07 20.85
N ILE A 108 -12.08 10.59 20.23
CA ILE A 108 -13.27 11.41 20.01
C ILE A 108 -14.01 11.52 21.33
N ALA A 109 -14.24 12.75 21.80
CA ALA A 109 -15.05 12.99 22.98
C ALA A 109 -16.40 12.28 22.84
N ARG A 110 -16.85 11.60 23.90
CA ARG A 110 -18.14 10.90 23.93
C ARG A 110 -19.29 11.91 23.94
N VAL A 111 -19.53 12.52 22.80
CA VAL A 111 -20.65 13.44 22.55
C VAL A 111 -21.84 12.64 22.03
N LYS A 112 -23.04 13.21 22.17
CA LYS A 112 -24.23 12.62 21.54
C LYS A 112 -23.98 12.56 20.02
N ARG A 113 -24.21 11.39 19.42
CA ARG A 113 -24.10 11.22 17.98
C ARG A 113 -25.11 12.13 17.31
N ASN A 114 -24.65 12.99 16.40
CA ASN A 114 -25.52 13.79 15.57
C ASN A 114 -25.83 12.98 14.31
N ASP A 115 -27.11 12.79 14.01
CA ASP A 115 -27.57 12.21 12.75
C ASP A 115 -27.50 13.28 11.66
N ILE A 116 -26.31 13.44 11.08
CA ILE A 116 -26.02 14.42 10.02
C ILE A 116 -25.97 13.64 8.71
N ALA A 117 -26.77 14.08 7.73
CA ALA A 117 -26.70 13.52 6.38
C ALA A 117 -25.31 13.74 5.78
N VAL A 118 -24.81 12.75 5.03
CA VAL A 118 -23.55 12.87 4.31
C VAL A 118 -23.59 14.09 3.39
N ASP A 119 -22.54 14.90 3.45
CA ASP A 119 -22.37 16.03 2.55
C ASP A 119 -22.28 15.54 1.09
N LYS A 120 -23.28 15.90 0.29
CA LYS A 120 -23.41 15.39 -1.08
C LYS A 120 -22.27 15.89 -1.96
N ASP A 121 -21.81 17.11 -1.76
CA ASP A 121 -20.76 17.71 -2.58
C ASP A 121 -19.41 17.02 -2.32
N SER A 122 -19.04 16.82 -1.04
CA SER A 122 -17.86 16.04 -0.66
C SER A 122 -17.93 14.61 -1.18
N ARG A 123 -19.09 13.95 -1.03
CA ARG A 123 -19.30 12.60 -1.54
C ARG A 123 -19.11 12.55 -3.07
N ASN A 124 -19.74 13.46 -3.81
CA ASN A 124 -19.64 13.50 -5.26
C ASN A 124 -18.21 13.84 -5.72
N ALA A 125 -17.48 14.70 -5.01
CA ALA A 125 -16.08 14.98 -5.30
C ALA A 125 -15.19 13.73 -5.15
N VAL A 126 -15.42 12.91 -4.12
CA VAL A 126 -14.72 11.64 -3.93
C VAL A 126 -15.09 10.62 -5.03
N TYR A 127 -16.37 10.53 -5.41
CA TYR A 127 -16.78 9.65 -6.52
C TYR A 127 -16.15 10.07 -7.84
N ALA A 128 -16.12 11.37 -8.16
CA ALA A 128 -15.50 11.88 -9.37
C ALA A 128 -13.98 11.58 -9.40
N LEU A 129 -13.31 11.61 -8.24
CA LEU A 129 -11.92 11.17 -8.14
C LEU A 129 -11.78 9.69 -8.51
N PHE A 130 -12.62 8.81 -7.96
CA PHE A 130 -12.57 7.38 -8.30
C PHE A 130 -12.88 7.11 -9.77
N GLU A 131 -13.87 7.78 -10.34
CA GLU A 131 -14.17 7.68 -11.78
C GLU A 131 -13.00 8.16 -12.64
N SER A 132 -12.33 9.25 -12.25
CA SER A 132 -11.14 9.72 -12.97
C SER A 132 -10.00 8.69 -12.93
N MET A 133 -9.81 8.03 -11.78
CA MET A 133 -8.80 7.00 -11.59
C MET A 133 -9.10 5.71 -12.38
N ASP A 134 -10.38 5.31 -12.46
CA ASP A 134 -10.81 4.13 -13.22
C ASP A 134 -10.56 4.28 -14.74
N ASN A 135 -10.54 5.52 -15.22
CA ASN A 135 -10.25 5.86 -16.62
C ASN A 135 -8.75 6.10 -16.91
N LEU A 136 -7.85 5.82 -15.95
CA LEU A 136 -6.40 5.95 -16.16
C LEU A 136 -5.82 4.71 -16.84
N TYR A 137 -5.68 4.80 -18.16
CA TYR A 137 -4.95 3.82 -18.99
C TYR A 137 -3.56 4.34 -19.37
N THR A 138 -2.67 3.47 -19.85
CA THR A 138 -1.32 3.83 -20.30
C THR A 138 -1.27 5.07 -21.19
N ASP A 139 -2.07 5.08 -22.26
CA ASP A 139 -2.12 6.20 -23.22
C ASP A 139 -2.58 7.51 -22.56
N SER A 140 -3.50 7.38 -21.60
CA SER A 140 -3.93 8.54 -20.81
C SER A 140 -2.74 9.07 -20.03
N LEU A 141 -2.03 8.26 -19.23
CA LEU A 141 -0.91 8.69 -18.38
C LEU A 141 0.17 9.45 -19.16
N VAL A 142 0.50 8.99 -20.37
CA VAL A 142 1.48 9.66 -21.24
C VAL A 142 1.00 11.04 -21.67
N SER A 143 -0.29 11.19 -22.01
CA SER A 143 -0.87 12.49 -22.35
C SER A 143 -0.79 13.52 -21.19
N TYR A 144 -0.66 13.04 -19.95
CA TYR A 144 -0.50 13.87 -18.76
C TYR A 144 0.96 14.04 -18.32
N GLY A 145 1.93 13.65 -19.16
CA GLY A 145 3.35 13.88 -18.92
C GLY A 145 4.10 12.69 -18.34
N ALA A 146 3.50 11.49 -18.28
CA ALA A 146 4.27 10.29 -18.03
C ALA A 146 5.20 10.00 -19.21
N HIS A 147 6.37 9.47 -18.93
CA HIS A 147 7.23 8.88 -19.96
C HIS A 147 6.67 7.54 -20.42
N GLU A 148 6.79 7.28 -21.71
CA GLU A 148 6.47 5.99 -22.32
C GLU A 148 7.29 4.84 -21.71
N PRO A 149 6.70 3.63 -21.60
CA PRO A 149 7.46 2.43 -21.27
C PRO A 149 8.66 2.23 -22.21
N ASN A 150 9.74 1.67 -21.68
CA ASN A 150 10.96 1.36 -22.43
C ASN A 150 11.62 0.08 -21.90
N GLU A 151 12.80 -0.24 -22.42
CA GLU A 151 13.54 -1.46 -22.06
C GLU A 151 13.85 -1.56 -20.55
N PHE A 152 13.95 -0.43 -19.85
CA PHE A 152 14.24 -0.36 -18.42
C PHE A 152 12.98 -0.24 -17.56
N TYR A 153 11.96 0.49 -18.05
CA TYR A 153 10.72 0.75 -17.34
C TYR A 153 9.54 0.18 -18.11
N LYS A 154 9.02 -0.96 -17.66
CA LYS A 154 7.91 -1.67 -18.33
C LYS A 154 6.54 -0.99 -18.21
N ARG A 155 6.44 0.10 -17.44
CA ARG A 155 5.19 0.84 -17.16
C ARG A 155 5.43 2.34 -17.34
N PRO A 156 4.40 3.14 -17.68
CA PRO A 156 4.53 4.58 -17.73
C PRO A 156 4.99 5.12 -16.38
N TYR A 157 5.85 6.13 -16.40
CA TYR A 157 6.43 6.66 -15.17
C TYR A 157 6.56 8.18 -15.22
N PHE A 158 6.35 8.80 -14.07
CA PHE A 158 6.61 10.22 -13.87
C PHE A 158 8.02 10.45 -13.33
N ARG A 159 8.54 11.65 -13.58
CA ARG A 159 9.75 12.16 -12.92
C ARG A 159 9.40 13.44 -12.22
N PHE A 160 10.06 13.70 -11.09
CA PHE A 160 10.00 15.01 -10.48
C PHE A 160 10.57 16.04 -11.44
N ASP A 161 9.90 17.20 -11.52
CA ASP A 161 10.45 18.37 -12.17
C ASP A 161 11.58 18.99 -11.32
N SER A 162 12.23 20.01 -11.86
CA SER A 162 13.37 20.68 -11.21
C SER A 162 13.02 21.36 -9.88
N ASN A 163 11.75 21.69 -9.64
CA ASN A 163 11.29 22.33 -8.41
C ASN A 163 10.82 21.31 -7.38
N ALA A 164 10.17 20.23 -7.82
CA ALA A 164 9.66 19.17 -6.95
C ALA A 164 10.78 18.25 -6.45
N TYR A 165 11.82 18.02 -7.27
CA TYR A 165 12.92 17.12 -6.90
C TYR A 165 13.65 17.55 -5.61
N PRO A 166 14.10 18.82 -5.46
CA PRO A 166 14.73 19.27 -4.21
C PRO A 166 13.82 19.13 -3.00
N VAL A 167 12.52 19.44 -3.15
CA VAL A 167 11.55 19.32 -2.05
C VAL A 167 11.41 17.87 -1.58
N PHE A 168 11.35 16.93 -2.52
CA PHE A 168 11.30 15.50 -2.20
C PHE A 168 12.59 15.03 -1.53
N MET A 169 13.77 15.40 -2.06
CA MET A 169 15.05 14.99 -1.51
C MET A 169 15.28 15.55 -0.11
N ASP A 170 14.97 16.83 0.13
CA ASP A 170 15.06 17.42 1.48
C ASP A 170 14.14 16.69 2.46
N TRP A 171 12.93 16.32 2.03
CA TRP A 171 12.01 15.54 2.85
C TRP A 171 12.54 14.11 3.11
N ASP A 172 13.09 13.44 2.11
CA ASP A 172 13.61 12.07 2.21
C ASP A 172 14.86 12.02 3.11
N ASP A 173 15.78 12.99 3.00
CA ASP A 173 16.93 13.13 3.89
C ASP A 173 16.48 13.33 5.35
N ASN A 174 15.47 14.17 5.59
CA ASN A 174 14.89 14.35 6.91
C ASN A 174 14.22 13.07 7.44
N LEU A 175 13.58 12.30 6.57
CA LEU A 175 12.97 11.01 6.92
C LEU A 175 14.03 9.97 7.29
N GLN A 176 15.13 9.89 6.52
CA GLN A 176 16.26 9.01 6.79
C GLN A 176 16.94 9.36 8.12
N ASN A 177 17.19 10.64 8.40
CA ASN A 177 17.74 11.08 9.69
C ASN A 177 16.84 10.66 10.86
N LYS A 178 15.52 10.83 10.73
CA LYS A 178 14.56 10.35 11.74
C LYS A 178 14.58 8.82 11.90
N ALA A 179 14.82 8.09 10.82
CA ALA A 179 14.92 6.64 10.86
C ALA A 179 16.20 6.18 11.57
N ASP A 180 17.31 6.89 11.38
CA ASP A 180 18.59 6.64 12.06
C ASP A 180 18.54 7.00 13.55
N GLU A 181 17.77 8.01 13.92
CA GLU A 181 17.54 8.42 15.32
C GLU A 181 16.50 7.56 16.05
N ALA A 182 15.80 6.66 15.36
CA ALA A 182 14.74 5.87 15.96
C ALA A 182 15.30 4.83 16.95
N GLU A 183 14.68 4.72 18.13
CA GLU A 183 15.12 3.81 19.19
C GLU A 183 14.99 2.31 18.80
N HIS A 184 14.08 2.00 17.88
CA HIS A 184 13.77 0.63 17.50
C HIS A 184 13.82 0.41 15.99
N ASP A 185 14.51 -0.65 15.55
CA ASP A 185 14.64 -1.05 14.14
C ASP A 185 13.30 -1.17 13.40
N VAL A 186 12.23 -1.56 14.09
CA VAL A 186 10.88 -1.65 13.51
C VAL A 186 10.40 -0.29 12.99
N ILE A 187 10.72 0.79 13.71
CA ILE A 187 10.38 2.16 13.36
C ILE A 187 11.26 2.62 12.20
N THR A 188 12.58 2.40 12.27
CA THR A 188 13.52 2.68 11.18
C THR A 188 13.03 2.03 9.87
N GLN A 189 12.75 0.73 9.91
CA GLN A 189 12.27 -0.01 8.74
C GLN A 189 10.90 0.47 8.26
N HIS A 190 9.99 0.87 9.15
CA HIS A 190 8.70 1.44 8.76
C HIS A 190 8.88 2.79 8.05
N LEU A 191 9.68 3.69 8.62
CA LEU A 191 9.95 5.02 8.06
C LEU A 191 10.60 4.91 6.68
N LEU A 192 11.61 4.06 6.51
CA LEU A 192 12.29 3.86 5.23
C LEU A 192 11.36 3.33 4.11
N LYS A 193 10.18 2.79 4.45
CA LYS A 193 9.19 2.42 3.43
C LYS A 193 8.49 3.65 2.83
N TYR A 194 8.42 4.79 3.52
CA TYR A 194 7.72 5.98 3.03
C TYR A 194 8.40 6.61 1.81
N GLY A 195 9.71 6.42 1.63
CA GLY A 195 10.43 6.90 0.44
C GLY A 195 9.84 6.36 -0.88
N ARG A 196 9.17 5.20 -0.84
CA ARG A 196 8.39 4.68 -1.97
C ARG A 196 6.93 5.16 -1.99
N LEU A 197 6.31 5.30 -0.82
CA LEU A 197 4.90 5.68 -0.70
C LEU A 197 4.66 7.10 -1.21
N VAL A 198 5.48 8.06 -0.78
CA VAL A 198 5.23 9.48 -1.06
C VAL A 198 5.30 9.80 -2.56
N PRO A 199 6.29 9.32 -3.34
CA PRO A 199 6.27 9.48 -4.79
C PRO A 199 5.08 8.81 -5.47
N ALA A 200 4.62 7.65 -4.96
CA ALA A 200 3.46 6.95 -5.49
C ALA A 200 2.16 7.76 -5.27
N LEU A 201 2.00 8.32 -4.06
CA LEU A 201 0.89 9.22 -3.75
C LEU A 201 0.98 10.52 -4.55
N ALA A 202 2.15 11.16 -4.64
CA ALA A 202 2.35 12.38 -5.42
C ALA A 202 1.96 12.15 -6.89
N SER A 203 2.36 11.01 -7.47
CA SER A 203 1.97 10.62 -8.83
C SER A 203 0.47 10.39 -9.00
N SER A 204 -0.29 10.17 -7.92
CA SER A 204 -1.75 10.05 -7.94
C SER A 204 -2.46 11.39 -7.69
N PHE A 205 -1.86 12.29 -6.90
CA PHE A 205 -2.45 13.57 -6.50
C PHE A 205 -2.09 14.76 -7.39
N ILE A 206 -0.89 14.78 -8.02
CA ILE A 206 -0.48 15.82 -8.98
C ILE A 206 -1.59 16.05 -10.03
N TRP A 207 -2.24 14.95 -10.42
CA TRP A 207 -3.37 14.89 -11.34
C TRP A 207 -4.60 15.69 -10.91
N TRP A 208 -4.96 15.66 -9.62
CA TRP A 208 -6.16 16.33 -9.15
C TRP A 208 -5.97 17.86 -9.08
N THR A 209 -4.75 18.32 -8.81
CA THR A 209 -4.40 19.75 -8.83
C THR A 209 -4.34 20.36 -10.23
N VAL A 210 -4.11 19.57 -11.28
CA VAL A 210 -4.07 20.04 -12.68
C VAL A 210 -5.48 20.22 -13.27
N TRP A 211 -6.50 19.61 -12.66
CA TRP A 211 -7.90 19.66 -13.10
C TRP A 211 -8.82 20.57 -12.25
N ARG A 212 -8.23 21.40 -11.36
CA ARG A 212 -8.93 22.53 -10.73
C ARG A 212 -8.55 23.84 -11.39
#